data_AF-A0A515KT81-F1
#
_entry.id   AF-A0A515KT81-F1
#
_cell.length_a   1.000
_cell.length_b   1.000
_cell.length_c   1.000
_cell.angle_alpha   90.00
_cell.angle_beta   90.00
_cell.angle_gamma   90.00
#
_symmetry.space_group_name_H-M   'P 1'
#
loop_
_entity.id
_entity.type
_entity.pdbx_description
1 polymer ?
#
loop_
_entity_poly.entity_id
_entity_poly.type
_entity_poly.pdbx_seq_one_letter_code
_entity_poly.pdbx_strand_id
1 'polypeptide(L)'
;MTESGRRKHSAETRAKIRAANLARWDDAEKRAKVSEATKARMADPAVRQRIKDGMRRASIQKDELRELRAVWAATSPAAQARFILSLMSIASLEDADRDGCNG
;
A
#
# COMPACT_ATOMS: atom_id res chain seq x y z
N MET A 1 6.41 19.81 22.87
CA MET A 1 7.34 19.82 21.73
C MET A 1 7.35 18.43 21.10
N THR A 2 6.65 18.23 19.98
CA THR A 2 6.96 17.22 18.94
C THR A 2 6.01 17.43 17.76
N GLU A 3 6.28 18.49 17.00
CA GLU A 3 5.68 18.67 15.69
C GLU A 3 6.55 17.92 14.67
N SER A 4 6.09 16.76 14.21
CA SER A 4 6.64 16.13 13.00
C SER A 4 5.51 15.53 12.17
N GLY A 5 4.50 16.37 11.90
CA GLY A 5 3.49 16.09 10.89
C GLY A 5 4.15 15.91 9.52
N ARG A 6 3.99 14.70 8.96
CA ARG A 6 4.31 14.32 7.57
C ARG A 6 3.97 15.46 6.59
N ARG A 7 4.96 16.28 6.21
CA ARG A 7 4.75 17.35 5.22
C ARG A 7 4.42 16.73 3.86
N LYS A 8 3.14 16.68 3.51
CA LYS A 8 2.69 16.41 2.14
C LYS A 8 3.10 17.61 1.28
N HIS A 9 3.72 17.36 0.13
CA HIS A 9 4.08 18.42 -0.82
C HIS A 9 2.89 19.36 -1.08
N SER A 10 3.11 20.67 -1.09
CA SER A 10 2.09 21.65 -1.48
C SER A 10 1.59 21.37 -2.91
N ALA A 11 0.40 21.85 -3.25
CA ALA A 11 -0.16 21.67 -4.60
C ALA A 11 0.80 22.20 -5.68
N GLU A 12 1.40 23.37 -5.44
CA GLU A 12 2.40 23.98 -6.32
C GLU A 12 3.65 23.10 -6.46
N THR A 13 4.16 22.52 -5.37
CA THR A 13 5.31 21.61 -5.41
C THR A 13 5.00 20.36 -6.22
N ARG A 14 3.81 19.77 -6.07
CA ARG A 14 3.37 18.63 -6.87
C ARG A 14 3.27 18.99 -8.37
N ALA A 15 2.79 20.18 -8.70
CA ALA A 15 2.71 20.66 -10.08
C ALA A 15 4.11 20.79 -10.70
N LYS A 16 5.08 21.37 -9.98
CA LYS A 16 6.48 21.47 -10.43
C LYS A 16 7.11 20.09 -10.66
N ILE A 17 6.93 19.16 -9.73
CA ILE A 17 7.41 17.78 -9.87
C ILE A 17 6.78 17.10 -11.09
N ARG A 18 5.48 17.28 -11.31
CA ARG A 18 4.78 16.71 -12.48
C ARG A 18 5.32 17.28 -13.78
N ALA A 19 5.46 18.59 -13.89
CA ALA A 19 6.01 19.25 -15.07
C ALA A 19 7.43 18.78 -15.39
N ALA A 20 8.30 18.70 -14.37
CA ALA A 20 9.66 18.19 -14.52
C ALA A 20 9.69 16.71 -14.97
N ASN A 21 8.80 15.88 -14.43
CA ASN A 21 8.70 14.48 -14.85
C ASN A 21 8.21 14.33 -16.29
N LEU A 22 7.23 15.13 -16.71
CA LEU A 22 6.74 15.12 -18.10
C LEU A 22 7.87 15.53 -19.06
N ALA A 23 8.55 16.65 -18.79
CA ALA A 23 9.66 17.13 -19.61
C ALA A 23 10.81 16.11 -19.71
N ARG A 24 11.09 15.36 -18.63
CA ARG A 24 12.08 14.27 -18.64
C ARG A 24 11.71 13.15 -19.62
N TRP A 25 10.41 12.88 -19.80
CA TRP A 25 9.92 11.84 -20.69
C TRP A 25 9.67 12.34 -22.12
N ASP A 26 9.67 13.64 -22.39
CA ASP A 26 9.58 14.15 -23.76
C ASP A 26 10.89 13.98 -24.53
N ASP A 27 12.03 13.97 -23.84
CA ASP A 27 13.35 13.73 -24.40
C ASP A 27 13.56 12.26 -24.82
N ALA A 28 13.68 12.04 -26.13
CA ALA A 28 13.84 10.70 -26.71
C ALA A 28 15.17 10.03 -26.34
N GLU A 29 16.27 10.78 -26.26
CA GLU A 29 17.59 10.23 -25.93
C GLU A 29 17.63 9.79 -24.47
N LYS A 30 17.08 10.62 -23.56
CA LYS A 30 16.96 10.24 -22.14
C LYS A 30 16.07 9.03 -21.96
N ARG A 31 14.97 8.93 -22.71
CA ARG A 31 14.11 7.74 -22.71
C ARG A 31 14.86 6.48 -23.16
N ALA A 32 15.61 6.57 -24.26
CA ALA A 32 16.39 5.46 -24.78
C ALA A 32 17.41 4.97 -23.74
N LYS A 33 18.15 5.88 -23.10
CA LYS A 33 19.12 5.55 -22.06
C LYS A 33 18.49 4.82 -20.87
N VAL A 34 17.32 5.27 -20.41
CA VAL A 34 16.58 4.59 -19.32
C VAL A 34 16.09 3.22 -19.75
N SER A 35 15.62 3.09 -20.99
CA SER A 35 15.18 1.80 -21.56
C SER A 35 16.33 0.79 -21.59
N GLU A 36 17.49 1.17 -22.12
CA GLU A 36 18.66 0.29 -22.17
C GLU A 36 19.16 -0.10 -20.79
N ALA A 37 19.24 0.85 -19.85
CA ALA A 37 19.57 0.53 -18.46
C ALA A 37 18.57 -0.44 -17.81
N THR A 38 17.28 -0.30 -18.14
CA THR A 38 16.24 -1.20 -17.65
C THR A 38 16.38 -2.59 -18.27
N LYS A 39 16.62 -2.70 -19.58
CA LYS A 39 16.87 -3.97 -20.27
C LYS A 39 18.09 -4.68 -19.69
N ALA A 40 19.19 -3.95 -19.48
CA ALA A 40 20.41 -4.49 -18.87
C ALA A 40 20.14 -5.05 -17.47
N ARG A 41 19.40 -4.33 -16.63
CA ARG A 41 19.00 -4.82 -15.30
C ARG A 41 18.10 -6.06 -15.37
N MET A 42 17.20 -6.12 -16.35
CA MET A 42 16.27 -7.24 -16.53
C MET A 42 16.93 -8.49 -17.13
N ALA A 43 18.13 -8.36 -17.71
CA ALA A 43 18.93 -9.50 -18.15
C ALA A 43 19.49 -10.32 -16.98
N ASP A 44 19.61 -9.73 -15.78
CA ASP A 44 20.01 -10.45 -14.58
C ASP A 44 18.90 -11.43 -14.14
N PRO A 45 19.15 -12.75 -14.13
CA PRO A 45 18.17 -13.75 -13.73
C PRO A 45 17.73 -13.61 -12.26
N ALA A 46 18.59 -13.15 -11.36
CA ALA A 46 18.24 -12.93 -9.96
C ALA A 46 17.23 -11.79 -9.80
N VAL A 47 17.40 -10.70 -10.56
CA VAL A 47 16.42 -9.60 -10.61
C VAL A 47 15.08 -10.12 -11.14
N ARG A 48 15.11 -10.88 -12.24
CA ARG A 48 13.90 -11.43 -12.84
C ARG A 48 13.16 -12.36 -11.88
N GLN A 49 13.88 -13.19 -11.13
CA GLN A 49 13.28 -14.08 -10.14
C GLN A 49 12.63 -13.31 -8.99
N ARG A 50 13.30 -12.29 -8.43
CA ARG A 50 12.71 -11.44 -7.38
C ARG A 50 11.39 -10.80 -7.80
N ILE A 51 11.31 -10.34 -9.06
CA ILE A 51 10.08 -9.77 -9.62
C ILE A 51 8.97 -10.82 -9.68
N LYS A 52 9.26 -12.03 -10.19
CA LYS A 52 8.30 -13.13 -10.23
C LYS A 52 7.78 -13.49 -8.85
N ASP A 53 8.66 -13.58 -7.85
CA ASP A 53 8.27 -13.89 -6.48
C ASP A 53 7.39 -12.79 -5.87
N GLY A 54 7.74 -11.53 -6.14
CA GLY A 54 6.94 -10.37 -5.76
C GLY A 54 5.54 -10.41 -6.39
N MET A 55 5.45 -10.70 -7.69
CA MET A 55 4.18 -10.84 -8.39
C MET A 55 3.34 -12.00 -7.83
N ARG A 56 3.97 -13.14 -7.54
CA ARG A 56 3.30 -14.30 -6.95
C ARG A 56 2.70 -13.95 -5.58
N ARG A 57 3.48 -13.32 -4.69
CA ARG A 57 2.99 -12.86 -3.38
C ARG A 57 1.85 -11.85 -3.49
N ALA A 58 1.93 -10.92 -4.43
CA ALA A 58 0.86 -9.94 -4.66
C ALA A 58 -0.42 -10.60 -5.19
N SER A 59 -0.31 -11.61 -6.05
CA SER A 59 -1.47 -12.37 -6.53
C SER A 59 -2.13 -13.15 -5.40
N ILE A 60 -1.36 -13.87 -4.59
CA ILE A 60 -1.88 -14.64 -3.46
C ILE A 60 -2.66 -13.73 -2.50
N GLN A 61 -2.06 -12.61 -2.07
CA GLN A 61 -2.75 -11.66 -1.21
C GLN A 61 -4.04 -11.10 -1.84
N LYS A 62 -4.03 -10.85 -3.15
CA LYS A 62 -5.22 -10.39 -3.87
C LYS A 62 -6.33 -11.45 -3.86
N ASP A 63 -5.97 -12.71 -4.01
CA ASP A 63 -6.92 -13.83 -4.03
C ASP A 63 -7.49 -14.06 -2.63
N GLU A 64 -6.66 -14.05 -1.58
CA GLU A 64 -7.10 -14.11 -0.17
C GLU A 64 -8.08 -12.98 0.17
N LEU A 65 -7.78 -11.74 -0.23
CA LEU A 65 -8.68 -10.61 -0.01
C LEU A 65 -9.99 -10.73 -0.79
N ARG A 66 -9.97 -11.34 -1.98
CA ARG A 66 -11.17 -11.58 -2.76
C ARG A 66 -12.04 -12.62 -2.07
N GLU A 67 -11.45 -13.71 -1.61
CA GLU A 67 -12.16 -14.77 -0.88
C GLU A 67 -12.78 -14.24 0.40
N LEU A 68 -12.01 -13.50 1.21
CA LEU A 68 -12.52 -12.87 2.43
C LEU A 68 -13.71 -11.93 2.14
N ARG A 69 -13.61 -11.12 1.08
CA ARG A 69 -14.70 -10.22 0.67
C ARG A 69 -15.93 -10.99 0.22
N ALA A 70 -15.77 -12.12 -0.47
CA ALA A 70 -16.88 -12.95 -0.89
C ALA A 70 -17.60 -13.57 0.32
N VAL A 71 -16.85 -14.12 1.28
CA VAL A 71 -17.39 -14.65 2.54
C VAL A 71 -18.12 -13.56 3.33
N TRP A 72 -17.49 -12.39 3.49
CA TRP A 72 -18.12 -11.25 4.15
C TRP A 72 -19.43 -10.85 3.46
N ALA A 73 -19.43 -10.71 2.13
CA ALA A 73 -20.62 -10.34 1.37
C ALA A 73 -21.76 -11.39 1.46
N ALA A 74 -21.42 -12.67 1.56
CA ALA A 74 -22.39 -13.75 1.77
C ALA A 74 -22.94 -13.81 3.21
N THR A 75 -22.28 -13.14 4.16
CA THR A 75 -22.69 -13.12 5.57
C THR A 75 -23.87 -12.16 5.74
N SER A 76 -24.91 -12.58 6.47
CA SER A 76 -26.09 -11.73 6.67
C SER A 76 -25.73 -10.38 7.32
N PRO A 77 -26.42 -9.27 6.98
CA PRO A 77 -26.14 -7.96 7.58
C PRO A 77 -26.24 -7.96 9.11
N ALA A 78 -27.15 -8.76 9.68
CA ALA A 78 -27.30 -8.90 11.12
C ALA A 78 -26.07 -9.56 11.78
N ALA A 79 -25.49 -10.58 11.14
CA ALA A 79 -24.27 -11.22 11.63
C ALA A 79 -23.05 -10.30 11.49
N GLN A 80 -22.95 -9.56 10.38
CA GLN A 80 -21.92 -8.54 10.19
C GLN A 80 -21.98 -7.47 11.30
N ALA A 81 -23.18 -6.97 11.61
CA ALA A 81 -23.38 -5.97 12.65
C ALA A 81 -22.98 -6.48 14.05
N ARG A 82 -23.39 -7.70 14.42
CA ARG A 82 -22.99 -8.33 15.68
C ARG A 82 -21.47 -8.49 15.78
N PHE A 83 -20.83 -8.92 14.70
CA PHE A 83 -19.37 -9.07 14.65
C PHE A 83 -18.66 -7.72 14.84
N ILE A 84 -19.08 -6.66 14.14
CA ILE A 84 -18.50 -5.32 14.29
C ILE A 84 -18.68 -4.80 15.72
N LEU A 85 -19.88 -4.95 16.30
CA LEU A 85 -20.14 -4.52 17.68
C LEU A 85 -19.28 -5.30 18.68
N SER A 86 -19.10 -6.61 18.47
CA SER A 86 -18.21 -7.42 19.30
C SER A 86 -16.76 -6.96 19.21
N LEU A 87 -16.26 -6.60 18.01
CA LEU A 87 -14.89 -6.08 17.85
C LEU A 87 -14.69 -4.76 18.60
N MET A 88 -15.67 -3.85 18.52
CA MET A 88 -15.60 -2.56 19.24
C MET A 88 -15.66 -2.75 20.75
N SER A 89 -16.41 -3.75 21.23
CA SER A 89 -16.47 -4.10 22.65
C SER A 89 -15.14 -4.66 23.17
N ILE A 90 -14.43 -5.45 22.37
CA ILE A 90 -13.12 -6.01 22.75
C ILE A 90 -12.07 -4.89 22.83
N ALA A 91 -12.04 -4.00 21.83
CA ALA A 91 -11.13 -2.86 21.84
C ALA A 91 -11.34 -1.96 23.08
N SER A 92 -12.60 -1.75 23.49
CA SER A 92 -12.93 -0.99 24.69
C SER A 92 -12.45 -1.65 25.99
N LEU A 93 -12.32 -2.98 26.04
CA LEU A 93 -11.80 -3.70 27.21
C LEU A 93 -10.27 -3.60 27.28
N GLU A 94 -9.59 -3.70 26.13
CA GLU A 94 -8.12 -3.58 26.06
C GLU A 94 -7.63 -2.17 26.43
N ASP A 95 -8.39 -1.14 26.09
CA ASP A 95 -8.05 0.24 26.48
C ASP A 95 -8.26 0.47 27.98
N ALA A 96 -9.31 -0.10 28.58
CA ALA A 96 -9.56 -0.02 30.02
C ALA A 96 -8.46 -0.73 30.85
N ASP A 97 -7.97 -1.89 30.40
CA ASP A 97 -6.85 -2.59 31.02
C ASP A 97 -5.53 -1.80 30.89
N ARG A 98 -5.32 -1.13 29.75
CA ARG A 98 -4.11 -0.33 29.52
C ARG A 98 -4.06 0.94 30.37
N ASP A 99 -5.21 1.54 30.66
CA ASP A 99 -5.32 2.72 31.52
C ASP A 99 -5.27 2.37 33.03
N GLY A 100 -5.69 1.15 33.41
CA GLY A 100 -5.63 0.64 34.78
C GLY A 100 -4.22 0.27 35.29
N CYS A 101 -3.24 0.10 34.40
CA CYS A 101 -1.84 -0.20 34.77
C CYS A 101 -0.95 1.04 34.95
N ASN A 102 -1.48 2.26 34.82
CA ASN A 102 -0.74 3.52 35.05
C ASN A 102 -1.20 4.29 36.31
N GLY A 103 -1.86 3.61 37.26
CA GLY A 103 -2.28 4.15 38.56
C GLY A 103 -1.39 3.74 39.72
#